data_AF-A0A955T7R4-F1
#
_entry.id   AF-A0A955T7R4-F1
#
_cell.length_a   1.000
_cell.length_b   1.000
_cell.length_c   1.000
_cell.angle_alpha   90.00
_cell.angle_beta   90.00
_cell.angle_gamma   90.00
#
_symmetry.space_group_name_H-M   'P 1'
#
loop_
_entity.id
_entity.type
_entity.pdbx_description
1 polymer ?
#
loop_
_entity_poly.entity_id
_entity_poly.type
_entity_poly.pdbx_seq_one_letter_code
_entity_poly.pdbx_strand_id
1 'polypeptide(L)' 'THTESVSSIAETIDKIWGKWAHESGLPIAQAPCFERYAEEFNPETGMGGIEIWIPLNS' A
#
# COMPACT_ATOMS: atom_id res chain seq x y z
N THR A 1 -6.68 1.19 1.87
CA THR A 1 -5.99 2.30 2.55
C THR A 1 -5.46 1.82 3.89
N HIS A 2 -4.21 2.13 4.21
CA HIS A 2 -3.56 1.89 5.50
C HIS A 2 -3.82 3.07 6.42
N THR A 3 -4.41 2.84 7.60
CA THR A 3 -4.85 3.89 8.53
C THR A 3 -4.05 3.94 9.83
N GLU A 4 -3.14 2.99 10.02
CA GLU A 4 -2.27 2.93 11.19
C GLU A 4 -1.03 3.81 10.98
N SER A 5 -0.09 3.75 11.94
CA SER A 5 1.19 4.44 11.84
C SER A 5 2.00 3.93 10.64
N VAL A 6 2.66 4.86 9.93
CA VAL A 6 3.61 4.56 8.84
C VAL A 6 4.67 3.52 9.23
N SER A 7 5.02 3.42 10.52
CA SER A 7 5.96 2.40 11.01
C SER A 7 5.50 0.95 10.77
N SER A 8 4.19 0.69 10.63
CA SER A 8 3.64 -0.64 10.34
C SER A 8 3.25 -0.84 8.87
N ILE A 9 3.65 0.08 7.97
CA ILE A 9 3.35 -0.06 6.54
C ILE A 9 3.96 -1.32 5.93
N ALA A 10 5.13 -1.75 6.40
CA ALA A 10 5.79 -2.98 5.97
C ALA A 10 4.88 -4.22 6.16
N GLU A 11 4.14 -4.30 7.27
CA GLU A 11 3.18 -5.38 7.51
C GLU A 11 2.03 -5.39 6.49
N THR A 12 1.65 -4.21 6.01
CA THR A 12 0.61 -4.08 4.98
C THR A 12 1.15 -4.54 3.63
N ILE A 13 2.38 -4.16 3.29
CA ILE A 13 3.10 -4.60 2.09
C ILE A 13 3.24 -6.13 2.10
N ASP A 14 3.64 -6.73 3.23
CA ASP A 14 3.75 -8.18 3.38
C ASP A 14 2.41 -8.89 3.16
N LYS A 15 1.30 -8.34 3.69
CA LYS A 15 -0.04 -8.90 3.46
C LYS A 15 -0.49 -8.76 2.01
N ILE A 16 -0.12 -7.66 1.34
CA ILE A 16 -0.38 -7.46 -0.08
C ILE A 16 0.31 -8.55 -0.88
N TRP A 17 1.62 -8.70 -0.77
CA TRP A 17 2.38 -9.61 -1.63
C TRP A 17 2.29 -11.08 -1.21
N GLY A 18 2.23 -11.34 0.09
CA GLY A 18 2.16 -12.70 0.64
C GLY A 18 0.78 -13.35 0.54
N LYS A 19 -0.28 -12.57 0.34
CA LYS A 19 -1.66 -13.09 0.30
C LYS A 19 -2.52 -12.46 -0.79
N TRP A 20 -2.80 -11.16 -0.68
CA TRP A 20 -3.80 -10.52 -1.53
C TRP A 20 -3.43 -10.56 -3.02
N ALA A 21 -2.16 -10.36 -3.37
CA ALA A 21 -1.69 -10.34 -4.75
C ALA A 21 -2.02 -11.65 -5.47
N HIS A 22 -1.83 -12.78 -4.79
CA HIS A 22 -2.18 -14.08 -5.33
C HIS A 22 -3.69 -14.33 -5.34
N GLU A 23 -4.39 -14.01 -4.25
CA GLU A 23 -5.82 -14.29 -4.07
C GLU A 23 -6.73 -13.38 -4.91
N SER A 24 -6.29 -12.17 -5.27
CA SER A 24 -7.11 -11.17 -5.97
C SER A 24 -7.48 -11.58 -7.40
N GLY A 25 -6.70 -12.46 -8.03
CA GLY A 25 -6.87 -12.82 -9.44
C GLY A 25 -6.64 -11.67 -10.42
N LEU A 26 -6.11 -10.53 -9.96
CA LEU A 26 -5.87 -9.35 -10.78
C LEU A 26 -4.56 -9.50 -11.58
N PRO A 27 -4.52 -9.03 -12.83
CA PRO A 27 -3.32 -9.12 -13.66
C PRO A 27 -2.32 -8.03 -13.25
N ILE A 28 -1.60 -8.21 -12.14
CA ILE A 28 -0.60 -7.23 -11.66
C ILE A 28 0.48 -7.02 -12.72
N ALA A 29 0.78 -5.77 -13.02
CA ALA A 29 1.79 -5.39 -14.01
C ALA A 29 3.21 -5.52 -13.45
N GLN A 30 4.17 -5.80 -14.33
CA GLN A 30 5.60 -5.68 -14.01
C GLN A 30 6.03 -4.22 -14.04
N ALA A 31 5.53 -3.43 -13.09
CA ALA A 31 5.84 -2.03 -12.92
C ALA A 31 5.93 -1.67 -11.43
N PRO A 32 6.58 -0.55 -11.06
CA PRO A 32 6.69 -0.14 -9.66
C PRO A 32 5.33 0.12 -9.01
N CYS A 33 5.21 -0.26 -7.72
CA CYS A 33 4.15 0.21 -6.85
C CYS A 33 4.50 1.58 -6.23
N PHE A 34 3.50 2.32 -5.80
CA PHE A 34 3.67 3.64 -5.19
C PHE A 34 2.99 3.71 -3.84
N GLU A 35 3.65 4.36 -2.89
CA GLU A 35 3.04 4.83 -1.65
C GLU A 35 2.52 6.25 -1.88
N ARG A 36 1.23 6.47 -1.68
CA ARG A 36 0.62 7.79 -1.71
C ARG A 36 0.19 8.17 -0.30
N TYR A 37 0.82 9.20 0.25
CA TYR A 37 0.44 9.80 1.53
C TYR A 37 -0.83 10.62 1.33
N ALA A 38 -1.83 10.42 2.18
CA ALA A 38 -3.08 11.18 2.12
C ALA A 38 -2.84 12.65 2.52
N GLU A 39 -3.81 13.53 2.23
CA GLU A 39 -3.71 14.95 2.56
C GLU A 39 -3.60 15.16 4.09
N GLU A 40 -4.21 14.27 4.86
CA GLU A 40 -4.23 14.29 6.33
C GLU A 40 -2.94 13.72 6.95
N PHE A 41 -2.00 13.20 6.16
CA PHE A 41 -0.78 12.59 6.68
C PHE A 41 0.10 13.62 7.39
N ASN A 42 0.41 13.33 8.64
CA ASN A 42 1.33 14.11 9.47
C ASN A 42 2.68 13.36 9.61
N PRO A 43 3.77 13.88 9.03
CA PRO A 43 5.08 13.22 9.07
C PRO A 43 5.73 13.23 10.46
N GLU A 44 5.33 14.13 11.36
CA GLU A 44 5.86 14.18 12.73
C GLU A 44 5.29 13.07 13.60
N THR A 45 4.03 12.71 13.38
CA THR A 45 3.34 11.66 14.15
C THR A 45 3.32 10.32 13.42
N GLY A 46 3.58 10.31 12.11
CA GLY A 46 3.48 9.12 11.26
C GLY A 46 2.04 8.65 11.02
N MET A 47 1.04 9.47 11.35
CA MET A 47 -0.39 9.15 11.26
C MET A 47 -1.07 9.92 10.13
N GLY A 48 -2.30 9.56 9.77
CA GLY A 48 -3.11 10.32 8.81
C GLY A 48 -3.22 9.68 7.43
N GLY A 49 -2.86 8.41 7.29
CA GLY A 49 -3.29 7.57 6.17
C GLY A 49 -2.31 7.48 5.00
N ILE A 50 -2.16 6.25 4.49
CA ILE A 50 -1.30 5.94 3.34
C ILE A 50 -2.05 4.97 2.41
N GLU A 51 -1.92 5.18 1.11
CA GLU A 51 -2.42 4.28 0.07
C GLU A 51 -1.26 3.58 -0.62
N ILE A 52 -1.44 2.30 -0.94
CA ILE A 52 -0.48 1.53 -1.74
C ILE A 52 -1.13 1.30 -3.09
N TRP A 53 -0.55 1.86 -4.14
CA TRP A 53 -1.04 1.78 -5.50
C TRP A 53 -0.25 0.70 -6.24
N ILE A 54 -0.96 -0.32 -6.71
CA ILE A 54 -0.40 -1.48 -7.39
C ILE A 54 -0.81 -1.40 -8.87
N PRO A 55 0.14 -1.39 -9.81
CA PRO A 55 -0.18 -1.29 -11.22
C PRO A 55 -0.77 -2.61 -11.73
N LEU A 56 -1.78 -2.50 -12.60
CA LEU A 56 -2.42 -3.63 -13.26
C LEU A 56 -2.18 -3.55 -14.77
N ASN A 57 -2.08 -4.70 -15.43
CA ASN A 57 -2.09 -4.78 -16.88
C ASN A 57 -3.48 -4.42 -17.40
N SER A 58 -3.52 -3.78 -18.58
CA SER A 58 -4.74 -3.49 -19.32
C SER A 58 -5.26 -4.71 -20.10
#